data_AF-A0A0F9H403-F1
#
_entry.id   AF-A0A0F9H403-F1
#
_cell.length_a   1.000
_cell.length_b   1.000
_cell.length_c   1.000
_cell.angle_alpha   90.00
_cell.angle_beta   90.00
_cell.angle_gamma   90.00
#
_symmetry.space_group_name_H-M   'P 1'
#
loop_
_entity.id
_entity.type
_entity.pdbx_description
1 polymer ?
#
loop_
_entity_poly.entity_id
_entity_poly.type
_entity_poly.pdbx_seq_one_letter_code
_entity_poly.pdbx_strand_id
1 'polypeptide(L)'
;MVCFHKRYDFGDEKDGINGHGIDHTEFGGWDEMEQWIRHENPDCVILPICMYDHSGLQIKVGSFQGLLPQGHAEFDSGQVGFIFVSRLRIVKEYGDLDTKEAAERAEKVLRGEVEIYDQYLSGDVYGFILREPPCPNCDGPGKEDDSCWGFYGMDPTENGMADYLSQTQREELAVVA
;
A
#
# COMPACT_ATOMS: atom_id res chain seq x y z
N MET A 1 -8.43 -6.86 -0.55
CA MET A 1 -7.48 -7.39 0.44
C MET A 1 -8.29 -8.07 1.55
N VAL A 2 -7.69 -9.04 2.25
CA VAL A 2 -8.31 -9.78 3.35
C VAL A 2 -7.24 -10.00 4.41
N CYS A 3 -7.22 -9.16 5.44
CA CYS A 3 -6.17 -9.06 6.43
C CYS A 3 -6.73 -9.09 7.85
N PHE A 4 -6.05 -9.82 8.74
CA PHE A 4 -6.43 -10.01 10.13
C PHE A 4 -5.23 -9.84 11.04
N HIS A 5 -5.39 -9.05 12.10
CA HIS A 5 -4.38 -8.92 13.14
C HIS A 5 -5.00 -8.64 14.50
N LYS A 6 -4.33 -9.10 15.57
CA LYS A 6 -4.86 -8.97 16.94
C LYS A 6 -4.77 -7.55 17.48
N ARG A 7 -3.79 -6.77 17.02
CA ARG A 7 -3.51 -5.41 17.50
C ARG A 7 -3.94 -4.31 16.55
N TYR A 8 -3.98 -4.62 15.25
CA TYR A 8 -4.16 -3.63 14.19
C TYR A 8 -5.41 -3.97 13.40
N ASP A 9 -6.13 -2.93 13.00
CA ASP A 9 -7.28 -3.01 12.12
C ASP A 9 -6.84 -2.57 10.72
N PHE A 10 -6.96 -3.47 9.75
CA PHE A 10 -6.60 -3.22 8.36
C PHE A 10 -7.80 -2.74 7.52
N GLY A 11 -8.91 -2.36 8.16
CA GLY A 11 -10.14 -1.90 7.51
C GLY A 11 -11.08 -3.03 7.09
N ASP A 12 -10.71 -4.29 7.34
CA ASP A 12 -11.58 -5.45 7.18
C ASP A 12 -12.54 -5.52 8.38
N GLU A 13 -13.77 -4.98 8.21
CA GLU A 13 -14.77 -4.93 9.29
C GLU A 13 -15.10 -6.34 9.82
N LYS A 14 -15.11 -6.46 11.15
CA LYS A 14 -15.42 -7.70 11.91
C LYS A 14 -16.82 -8.26 11.64
N ASP A 15 -17.69 -7.48 11.02
CA ASP A 15 -19.12 -7.74 10.96
C ASP A 15 -19.52 -8.48 9.69
N GLY A 16 -18.60 -8.64 8.71
CA GLY A 16 -18.79 -9.43 7.48
C GLY A 16 -19.88 -8.92 6.53
N ILE A 17 -20.65 -7.89 6.93
CA ILE A 17 -21.78 -7.32 6.16
C ILE A 17 -21.30 -6.23 5.19
N ASN A 18 -20.20 -5.53 5.52
CA ASN A 18 -19.43 -4.70 4.57
C ASN A 18 -17.97 -5.16 4.39
N GLY A 19 -17.56 -6.25 5.07
CA GLY A 19 -16.27 -6.90 4.87
C GLY A 19 -16.31 -7.93 3.73
N HIS A 20 -15.18 -8.57 3.46
CA HIS A 20 -15.07 -9.64 2.44
C HIS A 20 -15.82 -10.94 2.79
N GLY A 21 -16.49 -11.02 3.95
CA GLY A 21 -17.28 -12.18 4.39
C GLY A 21 -16.45 -13.42 4.73
N ILE A 22 -15.18 -13.23 5.12
CA ILE A 22 -14.24 -14.31 5.47
C ILE A 22 -13.82 -14.09 6.92
N ASP A 23 -13.90 -15.11 7.76
CA ASP A 23 -13.37 -15.08 9.12
C ASP A 23 -12.18 -16.03 9.24
N HIS A 24 -10.98 -15.49 9.48
CA HIS A 24 -9.78 -16.31 9.64
C HIS A 24 -9.88 -17.37 10.75
N THR A 25 -10.78 -17.21 11.73
CA THR A 25 -10.95 -18.16 12.84
C THR A 25 -11.67 -19.45 12.42
N GLU A 26 -12.31 -19.46 11.24
CA GLU A 26 -12.92 -20.66 10.67
C GLU A 26 -11.90 -21.61 10.03
N PHE A 27 -10.64 -21.19 9.91
CA PHE A 27 -9.56 -21.96 9.28
C PHE A 27 -8.48 -22.35 10.29
N GLY A 28 -7.86 -23.53 10.10
CA GLY A 28 -6.73 -24.02 10.89
C GLY A 28 -5.41 -23.30 10.61
N GLY A 29 -5.36 -22.45 9.58
CA GLY A 29 -4.20 -21.64 9.23
C GLY A 29 -4.29 -21.03 7.84
N TRP A 30 -3.24 -20.32 7.42
CA TRP A 30 -3.20 -19.61 6.15
C TRP A 30 -3.33 -20.52 4.93
N ASP A 31 -2.75 -21.73 4.97
CA ASP A 31 -2.80 -22.68 3.86
C ASP A 31 -4.24 -23.16 3.57
N GLU A 32 -5.03 -23.42 4.62
CA GLU A 32 -6.43 -23.85 4.50
C GLU A 32 -7.30 -22.70 3.97
N MET A 33 -7.06 -21.50 4.46
CA MET A 33 -7.74 -20.29 3.97
C MET A 33 -7.40 -20.01 2.50
N GLU A 34 -6.14 -20.15 2.08
CA GLU A 34 -5.75 -19.99 0.67
C GLU A 34 -6.46 -21.00 -0.22
N GLN A 35 -6.51 -22.27 0.20
CA GLN A 35 -7.21 -23.33 -0.52
C GLN A 35 -8.70 -23.02 -0.67
N TRP A 36 -9.34 -22.53 0.40
CA TRP A 36 -10.73 -22.10 0.36
C TRP A 36 -10.94 -20.93 -0.61
N ILE A 37 -10.10 -19.88 -0.56
CA ILE A 37 -10.22 -18.73 -1.48
C ILE A 37 -10.10 -19.20 -2.94
N ARG A 38 -9.15 -20.09 -3.24
CA ARG A 38 -8.96 -20.65 -4.58
C ARG A 38 -10.12 -21.55 -5.02
N HIS A 39 -10.76 -22.26 -4.09
CA HIS A 39 -11.96 -23.04 -4.36
C HIS A 39 -13.15 -22.14 -4.74
N GLU A 40 -13.39 -21.09 -3.95
CA GLU A 40 -14.47 -20.12 -4.21
C GLU A 40 -14.20 -19.23 -5.42
N ASN A 41 -12.92 -19.04 -5.77
CA ASN A 41 -12.48 -18.23 -6.91
C ASN A 41 -11.53 -19.04 -7.82
N PRO A 42 -12.07 -19.93 -8.67
CA PRO A 42 -11.25 -20.67 -9.62
C PRO A 42 -10.42 -19.73 -10.50
N ASP A 43 -9.17 -20.11 -10.76
CA ASP A 43 -8.18 -19.35 -11.54
C ASP A 43 -7.88 -17.95 -11.00
N CYS A 44 -8.09 -17.71 -9.70
CA CYS A 44 -7.68 -16.45 -9.09
C CYS A 44 -6.16 -16.32 -9.00
N VAL A 45 -5.69 -15.07 -9.09
CA VAL A 45 -4.34 -14.70 -8.66
C VAL A 45 -4.43 -14.28 -7.21
N ILE A 46 -3.65 -14.89 -6.34
CA ILE A 46 -3.64 -14.66 -4.89
C ILE A 46 -2.20 -14.58 -4.41
N LEU A 47 -1.94 -13.62 -3.51
CA LEU A 47 -0.63 -13.32 -2.97
C LEU A 47 -0.73 -13.20 -1.44
N PRO A 48 0.17 -13.83 -0.66
CA PRO A 48 0.19 -13.69 0.79
C PRO A 48 0.71 -12.31 1.17
N ILE A 49 0.09 -11.70 2.17
CA ILE A 49 0.53 -10.43 2.75
C ILE A 49 1.15 -10.70 4.11
N CYS A 50 2.39 -10.27 4.28
CA CYS A 50 3.05 -10.25 5.56
C CYS A 50 3.12 -8.83 6.11
N MET A 51 3.15 -8.74 7.43
CA MET A 51 3.33 -7.52 8.20
C MET A 51 4.63 -7.61 8.98
N TYR A 52 5.28 -6.47 9.18
CA TYR A 52 6.42 -6.27 10.06
C TYR A 52 6.10 -5.13 11.04
N ASP A 53 6.25 -5.38 12.35
CA ASP A 53 5.89 -4.47 13.45
C ASP A 53 7.11 -4.21 14.34
N HIS A 54 7.91 -3.18 14.02
CA HIS A 54 9.12 -2.84 14.78
C HIS A 54 9.40 -1.33 14.79
N SER A 55 8.72 -0.60 15.69
CA SER A 55 8.74 0.88 15.79
C SER A 55 8.09 1.63 14.62
N GLY A 56 7.49 0.88 13.71
CA GLY A 56 6.72 1.33 12.56
C GLY A 56 6.03 0.11 11.97
N LEU A 57 4.89 0.34 11.31
CA LEU A 57 4.12 -0.72 10.68
C LEU A 57 4.46 -0.77 9.19
N GLN A 58 4.85 -1.95 8.72
CA GLN A 58 5.04 -2.21 7.29
C GLN A 58 4.28 -3.46 6.88
N ILE A 59 3.80 -3.49 5.64
CA ILE A 59 3.23 -4.67 5.01
C ILE A 59 3.82 -4.85 3.62
N LYS A 60 3.83 -6.09 3.12
CA LYS A 60 4.16 -6.36 1.73
C LYS A 60 3.64 -7.71 1.28
N VAL A 61 3.72 -7.95 -0.01
CA VAL A 61 3.55 -9.30 -0.55
C VAL A 61 4.77 -10.16 -0.23
N GLY A 62 4.53 -11.30 0.42
CA GLY A 62 5.54 -12.29 0.79
C GLY A 62 6.35 -11.96 2.06
N SER A 63 7.26 -12.85 2.42
CA SER A 63 7.98 -12.84 3.71
C SER A 63 9.02 -11.72 3.84
N PHE A 64 9.19 -11.18 5.06
CA PHE A 64 10.30 -10.26 5.42
C PHE A 64 11.60 -10.99 5.81
N GLN A 65 11.57 -12.33 5.93
CA GLN A 65 12.74 -13.12 6.31
C GLN A 65 13.92 -12.88 5.37
N GLY A 66 15.11 -12.70 5.95
CA GLY A 66 16.35 -12.48 5.20
C GLY A 66 16.52 -11.08 4.58
N LEU A 67 15.54 -10.18 4.72
CA LEU A 67 15.65 -8.81 4.19
C LEU A 67 16.20 -7.81 5.21
N LEU A 68 16.15 -8.13 6.50
CA LEU A 68 16.60 -7.24 7.55
C LEU A 68 17.99 -7.66 8.07
N PRO A 69 18.98 -6.74 8.12
CA PRO A 69 20.39 -7.06 8.38
C PRO A 69 20.68 -7.64 9.77
N GLN A 70 19.69 -7.70 10.66
CA GLN A 70 19.83 -8.13 12.05
C GLN A 70 18.98 -9.37 12.41
N GLY A 71 18.23 -9.95 11.47
CA GLY A 71 17.37 -11.13 11.72
C GLY A 71 16.10 -10.84 12.54
N HIS A 72 15.84 -9.60 12.95
CA HIS A 72 14.63 -9.26 13.72
C HIS A 72 13.32 -9.60 12.99
N ALA A 73 13.35 -9.67 11.65
CA ALA A 73 12.21 -10.08 10.83
C ALA A 73 11.60 -11.42 11.28
N GLU A 74 12.38 -12.36 11.82
CA GLU A 74 11.85 -13.66 12.23
C GLU A 74 10.89 -13.59 13.42
N PHE A 75 11.00 -12.56 14.26
CA PHE A 75 10.19 -12.40 15.47
C PHE A 75 9.11 -11.33 15.32
N ASP A 76 9.42 -10.29 14.55
CA ASP A 76 8.58 -9.11 14.42
C ASP A 76 7.76 -9.09 13.11
N SER A 77 7.82 -10.17 12.32
CA SER A 77 7.00 -10.33 11.12
C SER A 77 6.15 -11.60 11.11
N GLY A 78 5.06 -11.56 10.35
CA GLY A 78 4.20 -12.70 10.12
C GLY A 78 3.19 -12.45 9.00
N GLN A 79 2.65 -13.52 8.43
CA GLN A 79 1.53 -13.39 7.50
C GLN A 79 0.29 -12.90 8.23
N VAL A 80 -0.37 -11.90 7.64
CA VAL A 80 -1.60 -11.28 8.16
C VAL A 80 -2.79 -11.49 7.25
N GLY A 81 -2.59 -12.01 6.04
CA GLY A 81 -3.71 -12.20 5.12
C GLY A 81 -3.31 -12.47 3.69
N PHE A 82 -4.23 -12.14 2.79
CA PHE A 82 -4.09 -12.31 1.36
C PHE A 82 -4.66 -11.12 0.58
N ILE A 83 -4.12 -10.90 -0.60
CA ILE A 83 -4.77 -10.12 -1.65
C ILE A 83 -5.00 -11.02 -2.85
N PHE A 84 -6.17 -10.93 -3.46
CA PHE A 84 -6.51 -11.76 -4.61
C PHE A 84 -7.47 -11.06 -5.57
N VAL A 85 -7.48 -11.54 -6.81
CA VAL A 85 -8.43 -11.12 -7.85
C VAL A 85 -8.86 -12.34 -8.65
N SER A 86 -10.16 -12.44 -8.93
CA SER A 86 -10.71 -13.54 -9.73
C SER A 86 -10.43 -13.34 -11.23
N ARG A 87 -10.31 -14.44 -11.98
CA ARG A 87 -10.15 -14.40 -13.44
C ARG A 87 -11.26 -13.57 -14.12
N LEU A 88 -12.50 -13.69 -13.64
CA LEU A 88 -13.63 -12.91 -14.14
C LEU A 88 -13.40 -11.39 -14.05
N ARG A 89 -12.81 -10.91 -12.95
CA ARG A 89 -12.47 -9.50 -12.78
C ARG A 89 -11.33 -9.08 -13.71
N ILE A 90 -10.30 -9.91 -13.86
CA ILE A 90 -9.20 -9.64 -14.80
C ILE A 90 -9.75 -9.49 -16.23
N VAL A 91 -10.58 -10.43 -16.68
CA VAL A 91 -11.17 -10.41 -18.03
C VAL A 91 -12.07 -9.19 -18.24
N LYS A 92 -12.81 -8.77 -17.20
CA LYS A 92 -13.65 -7.58 -17.25
C LYS A 92 -12.83 -6.29 -17.45
N GLU A 93 -11.73 -6.14 -16.72
CA GLU A 93 -10.94 -4.89 -16.73
C GLU A 93 -9.96 -4.82 -17.91
N TYR A 94 -9.41 -5.96 -18.35
CA TYR A 94 -8.32 -6.01 -19.34
C TYR A 94 -8.65 -6.78 -20.62
N GLY A 95 -9.86 -7.35 -20.72
CA GLY A 95 -10.23 -8.24 -21.81
C GLY A 95 -9.64 -9.64 -21.63
N ASP A 96 -9.86 -10.49 -22.63
CA ASP A 96 -9.33 -11.86 -22.61
C ASP A 96 -7.85 -11.86 -23.01
N LEU A 97 -6.98 -11.82 -22.00
CA LEU A 97 -5.54 -11.95 -22.14
C LEU A 97 -5.13 -13.42 -22.05
N ASP A 98 -3.99 -13.78 -22.66
CA ASP A 98 -3.37 -15.08 -22.39
C ASP A 98 -3.17 -15.28 -20.88
N THR A 99 -3.29 -16.52 -20.41
CA THR A 99 -3.24 -16.86 -18.99
C THR A 99 -1.99 -16.33 -18.29
N LYS A 100 -0.83 -16.37 -18.97
CA LYS A 100 0.42 -15.88 -18.40
C LYS A 100 0.42 -14.36 -18.27
N GLU A 101 0.05 -13.64 -19.33
CA GLU A 101 0.00 -12.17 -19.33
C GLU A 101 -1.01 -11.65 -18.30
N ALA A 102 -2.17 -12.29 -18.22
CA ALA A 102 -3.17 -11.99 -17.21
C ALA A 102 -2.64 -12.15 -15.78
N ALA A 103 -1.92 -13.24 -15.52
CA ALA A 103 -1.36 -13.53 -14.20
C ALA A 103 -0.27 -12.50 -13.81
N GLU A 104 0.67 -12.22 -14.72
CA GLU A 104 1.73 -11.23 -14.50
C GLU A 104 1.16 -9.83 -14.27
N ARG A 105 0.15 -9.44 -15.06
CA ARG A 105 -0.50 -8.14 -14.91
C ARG A 105 -1.28 -8.03 -13.61
N ALA A 106 -2.04 -9.08 -13.25
CA ALA A 106 -2.75 -9.13 -11.99
C ALA A 106 -1.78 -9.06 -10.81
N GLU A 107 -0.69 -9.84 -10.81
CA GLU A 107 0.32 -9.81 -9.76
C GLU A 107 0.92 -8.41 -9.60
N LYS A 108 1.26 -7.74 -10.71
CA LYS A 108 1.78 -6.37 -10.67
C LYS A 108 0.80 -5.40 -10.03
N VAL A 109 -0.48 -5.47 -10.39
CA VAL A 109 -1.53 -4.60 -9.83
C VAL A 109 -1.71 -4.88 -8.35
N LEU A 110 -1.84 -6.15 -7.95
CA LEU A 110 -2.02 -6.52 -6.55
C LEU A 110 -0.83 -6.08 -5.69
N ARG A 111 0.41 -6.24 -6.17
CA ARG A 111 1.61 -5.74 -5.47
C ARG A 111 1.58 -4.23 -5.29
N GLY A 112 1.23 -3.48 -6.34
CA GLY A 112 1.08 -2.03 -6.26
C GLY A 112 0.01 -1.58 -5.27
N GLU A 113 -1.11 -2.29 -5.18
CA GLU A 113 -2.14 -2.01 -4.15
C GLU A 113 -1.61 -2.23 -2.73
N VAL A 114 -0.81 -3.28 -2.50
CA VAL A 114 -0.16 -3.51 -1.20
C VAL A 114 0.90 -2.45 -0.92
N GLU A 115 1.69 -2.04 -1.91
CA GLU A 115 2.71 -1.00 -1.77
C GLU A 115 2.08 0.35 -1.39
N ILE A 116 1.01 0.78 -2.05
CA ILE A 116 0.29 2.02 -1.69
C ILE A 116 -0.26 1.93 -0.26
N TYR A 117 -0.78 0.76 0.12
CA TYR A 117 -1.30 0.59 1.48
C TYR A 117 -0.18 0.56 2.54
N ASP A 118 0.96 -0.02 2.22
CA ASP A 118 2.17 0.07 3.05
C ASP A 118 2.61 1.52 3.26
N GLN A 119 2.60 2.34 2.21
CA GLN A 119 2.93 3.76 2.30
C GLN A 119 1.98 4.49 3.26
N TYR A 120 0.68 4.19 3.21
CA TYR A 120 -0.29 4.73 4.16
C TYR A 120 0.03 4.31 5.61
N LEU A 121 0.30 3.02 5.84
CA LEU A 121 0.52 2.48 7.19
C LEU A 121 1.85 2.93 7.81
N SER A 122 2.89 3.06 6.97
CA SER A 122 4.23 3.50 7.39
C SER A 122 4.34 5.02 7.53
N GLY A 123 3.34 5.77 7.04
CA GLY A 123 3.35 7.23 7.05
C GLY A 123 4.23 7.84 5.96
N ASP A 124 4.53 7.09 4.89
CA ASP A 124 5.21 7.53 3.66
C ASP A 124 4.25 8.40 2.80
N VAL A 125 3.70 9.45 3.44
CA VAL A 125 2.69 10.34 2.91
C VAL A 125 3.15 11.79 3.11
N TYR A 126 3.25 12.52 2.01
CA TYR A 126 3.88 13.83 1.93
C TYR A 126 2.89 14.90 1.47
N GLY A 127 3.34 16.14 1.59
CA GLY A 127 2.64 17.34 1.18
C GLY A 127 3.61 18.49 0.95
N PHE A 128 3.10 19.56 0.37
CA PHE A 128 3.83 20.82 0.23
C PHE A 128 3.08 21.96 0.89
N ILE A 129 3.84 22.99 1.25
CA ILE A 129 3.31 24.27 1.70
C ILE A 129 3.95 25.36 0.85
N LEU A 130 3.13 26.10 0.11
CA LEU A 130 3.54 27.29 -0.63
C LEU A 130 3.56 28.48 0.33
N ARG A 131 4.68 29.20 0.33
CA ARG A 131 4.88 30.37 1.18
C ARG A 131 5.38 31.54 0.36
N GLU A 132 4.95 32.75 0.74
CA GLU A 132 5.62 33.97 0.33
C GLU A 132 7.09 33.94 0.80
N PRO A 133 8.00 34.69 0.15
CA PRO A 133 9.35 34.86 0.65
C PRO A 133 9.35 35.36 2.12
N PRO A 134 10.29 34.89 2.96
CA PRO A 134 10.36 35.33 4.35
C PRO A 134 10.57 36.86 4.43
N CYS A 135 9.85 37.50 5.36
CA CYS A 135 10.00 38.92 5.63
C CYS A 135 11.45 39.22 6.05
N PRO A 136 12.15 40.16 5.40
CA PRO A 136 13.58 40.41 5.64
C PRO A 136 13.95 40.79 7.09
N ASN A 137 12.99 41.30 7.84
CA ASN A 137 13.18 41.79 9.22
C ASN A 137 12.42 40.95 10.25
N CYS A 138 11.95 39.76 9.87
CA CYS A 138 11.15 38.90 10.73
C CYS A 138 11.86 37.55 10.95
N ASP A 139 11.88 37.06 12.19
CA ASP A 139 12.31 35.70 12.51
C ASP A 139 11.14 34.73 12.23
N GLY A 140 11.06 34.20 11.01
CA GLY A 140 10.07 33.18 10.68
C GLY A 140 9.92 32.90 9.19
N PRO A 141 9.28 31.77 8.83
CA PRO A 141 8.93 31.49 7.44
C PRO A 141 7.94 32.55 6.94
N GLY A 142 7.95 32.79 5.63
CA GLY A 142 6.96 33.67 5.02
C GLY A 142 5.54 33.13 5.17
N LYS A 143 4.57 34.01 4.92
CA LYS A 143 3.15 33.72 5.06
C LYS A 143 2.79 32.54 4.16
N GLU A 144 2.04 31.59 4.72
CA GLU A 144 1.48 30.47 3.97
C GLU A 144 0.39 30.98 3.01
N ASP A 145 0.52 30.59 1.75
CA ASP A 145 -0.42 30.92 0.67
C ASP A 145 -1.35 29.74 0.37
N ASP A 146 -0.78 28.54 0.22
CA ASP A 146 -1.53 27.31 -0.06
C ASP A 146 -0.78 26.08 0.50
N SER A 147 -1.51 24.98 0.72
CA SER A 147 -0.92 23.70 1.07
C SER A 147 -1.77 22.53 0.58
N CYS A 148 -1.09 21.45 0.15
CA CYS A 148 -1.73 20.23 -0.28
C CYS A 148 -0.95 19.02 0.24
N TRP A 149 -1.67 17.99 0.68
CA TRP A 149 -1.14 16.80 1.36
C TRP A 149 -1.81 15.54 0.82
N GLY A 150 -1.25 14.37 1.15
CA GLY A 150 -1.80 13.08 0.75
C GLY A 150 -1.10 12.48 -0.47
N PHE A 151 0.13 12.90 -0.76
CA PHE A 151 0.95 12.34 -1.83
C PHE A 151 1.77 11.16 -1.31
N TYR A 152 1.57 9.97 -1.88
CA TYR A 152 2.23 8.75 -1.42
C TYR A 152 3.63 8.61 -2.03
N GLY A 153 4.64 8.43 -1.19
CA GLY A 153 6.04 8.37 -1.61
C GLY A 153 6.76 9.72 -1.59
N MET A 154 8.06 9.66 -1.31
CA MET A 154 8.87 10.85 -1.05
C MET A 154 9.24 11.69 -2.28
N ASP A 155 9.25 11.10 -3.48
CA ASP A 155 9.68 11.81 -4.69
C ASP A 155 8.54 12.69 -5.24
N PRO A 156 8.66 14.03 -5.15
CA PRO A 156 7.59 14.94 -5.57
C PRO A 156 7.38 14.97 -7.09
N THR A 157 8.32 14.42 -7.87
CA THR A 157 8.21 14.31 -9.33
C THR A 157 7.44 13.06 -9.77
N GLU A 158 7.34 12.05 -8.90
CA GLU A 158 6.65 10.78 -9.19
C GLU A 158 5.34 10.61 -8.40
N ASN A 159 5.21 11.21 -7.21
CA ASN A 159 4.06 11.03 -6.33
C ASN A 159 2.82 11.89 -6.70
N GLY A 160 2.88 12.65 -7.79
CA GLY A 160 1.80 13.52 -8.27
C GLY A 160 1.79 14.94 -7.71
N MET A 161 2.71 15.28 -6.80
CA MET A 161 2.79 16.62 -6.20
C MET A 161 3.07 17.71 -7.25
N ALA A 162 3.96 17.41 -8.20
CA ALA A 162 4.32 18.32 -9.28
C ALA A 162 3.13 18.74 -10.17
N ASP A 163 2.03 17.99 -10.20
CA ASP A 163 0.84 18.32 -11.00
C ASP A 163 0.06 19.51 -10.43
N TYR A 164 0.25 19.81 -9.15
CA TYR A 164 -0.40 20.94 -8.45
C TYR A 164 0.44 22.21 -8.46
N LEU A 165 1.65 22.15 -9.01
CA LEU A 165 2.61 23.24 -9.01
C LEU A 165 2.70 23.91 -10.38
N SER A 166 2.81 25.24 -10.38
CA SER A 166 3.15 25.99 -11.59
C SER A 166 4.55 25.61 -12.09
N GLN A 167 4.86 25.95 -13.36
CA GLN A 167 6.18 25.66 -13.92
C GLN A 167 7.32 26.25 -13.08
N THR A 168 7.17 27.50 -12.62
CA THR A 168 8.16 28.15 -11.75
C THR A 168 8.34 27.44 -10.41
N GLN A 169 7.24 27.03 -9.77
CA GLN A 169 7.31 26.29 -8.49
C GLN A 169 7.93 24.90 -8.64
N ARG A 170 7.72 24.23 -9.79
CA ARG A 170 8.38 22.95 -10.09
C ARG A 170 9.89 23.08 -10.25
N GLU A 171 10.34 24.17 -10.86
CA GLU A 171 11.78 24.47 -10.99
C GLU A 171 12.43 24.70 -9.62
N GLU A 172 11.73 25.34 -8.69
CA GLU A 172 12.20 25.53 -7.31
C GLU A 172 12.25 24.21 -6.51
N LEU A 173 11.25 23.35 -6.69
CA LEU A 173 11.17 22.03 -6.03
C LEU A 173 12.38 21.13 -6.35
N ALA A 174 12.83 21.14 -7.61
CA ALA A 174 13.97 20.35 -8.08
C ALA A 174 15.33 20.81 -7.51
N VAL A 175 15.39 21.96 -6.84
CA VAL A 175 16.61 22.48 -6.19
C VAL A 175 16.70 22.02 -4.73
N VAL A 176 15.59 21.56 -4.14
CA VAL A 176 15.48 21.19 -2.72
C VAL A 176 15.47 19.67 -2.52
N ALA A 177 15.08 18.91 -3.54
CA ALA A 177 15.17 17.45 -3.60
C ALA A 177 16.61 16.97 -3.92
#